data_AF-A0AAP5MAH7-F1
#
_entry.id   AF-A0AAP5MAH7-F1
#
_cell.length_a   1.000
_cell.length_b   1.000
_cell.length_c   1.000
_cell.angle_alpha   90.00
_cell.angle_beta   90.00
_cell.angle_gamma   90.00
#
_symmetry.space_group_name_H-M   'P 1'
#
loop_
_entity.id
_entity.type
_entity.pdbx_description
1 polymer ?
#
loop_
_entity_poly.entity_id
_entity_poly.type
_entity_poly.pdbx_seq_one_letter_code
_entity_poly.pdbx_strand_id
1 'polypeptide(L)'
;MTQQFLPNQLQTDPLNIADVVSYLKQNGWQPVTHPNTRLLVFQGSADDQGNPIELLLPSQNTFEDSSRLLAKAVNLLAAIENKSPQEIIDLVTQTHSISTVGS
;
A
#
# COMPACT_ATOMS: atom_id res chain seq x y z
N MET A 1 13.40 28.43 22.15
CA MET A 1 12.85 27.07 22.01
C MET A 1 12.51 26.85 20.54
N THR A 2 13.47 26.36 19.76
CA THR A 2 13.29 26.11 18.32
C THR A 2 12.80 24.67 18.14
N GLN A 3 11.51 24.53 17.81
CA GLN A 3 10.96 23.24 17.41
C GLN A 3 11.50 22.92 16.01
N GLN A 4 12.41 21.94 15.96
CA GLN A 4 12.99 21.43 14.74
C GLN A 4 11.93 20.57 14.04
N PHE A 5 11.41 21.05 12.91
CA PHE A 5 10.62 20.24 12.00
C PHE A 5 11.58 19.26 11.32
N LEU A 6 11.61 18.00 11.77
CA LEU A 6 12.33 16.95 11.04
C LEU A 6 11.64 16.74 9.69
N PRO A 7 12.38 16.66 8.58
CA PRO A 7 11.80 16.41 7.28
C PRO A 7 11.26 14.98 7.25
N ASN A 8 9.94 14.84 7.33
CA ASN A 8 9.07 13.90 6.60
C ASN A 8 9.75 12.68 5.92
N GLN A 9 10.50 11.88 6.68
CA GLN A 9 10.60 10.46 6.42
C GLN A 9 9.28 9.92 6.95
N LEU A 10 8.33 9.59 6.07
CA LEU A 10 7.19 8.77 6.48
C LEU A 10 7.81 7.56 7.19
N GLN A 11 7.70 7.51 8.52
CA GLN A 11 8.09 6.34 9.29
C GLN A 11 7.10 5.25 8.87
N THR A 12 7.41 4.56 7.78
CA THR A 12 6.83 3.27 7.45
C THR A 12 7.43 2.28 8.44
N ASP A 13 7.13 2.45 9.73
CA ASP A 13 7.31 1.41 10.74
C ASP A 13 6.60 0.17 10.20
N PRO A 14 7.26 -1.00 10.22
CA PRO A 14 7.52 -1.83 9.05
C PRO A 14 6.23 -2.30 8.38
N LEU A 15 5.69 -1.47 7.50
CA LEU A 15 4.51 -1.79 6.71
C LEU A 15 4.88 -2.97 5.81
N ASN A 16 4.30 -4.13 6.09
CA ASN A 16 4.62 -5.34 5.36
C ASN A 16 3.85 -5.35 4.05
N ILE A 17 4.49 -5.72 2.94
CA ILE A 17 3.79 -5.94 1.65
C ILE A 17 2.59 -6.87 1.83
N ALA A 18 2.71 -7.89 2.69
CA ALA A 18 1.61 -8.83 2.97
C ALA A 18 0.36 -8.12 3.52
N ASP A 19 0.51 -7.09 4.34
CA ASP A 19 -0.60 -6.33 4.90
C ASP A 19 -1.26 -5.48 3.81
N VAL A 20 -0.46 -4.81 2.98
CA VAL A 20 -0.98 -4.04 1.84
C VAL A 20 -1.73 -4.94 0.87
N VAL A 21 -1.19 -6.13 0.56
CA VAL A 21 -1.86 -7.13 -0.28
C VAL A 21 -3.19 -7.57 0.31
N SER A 22 -3.24 -7.79 1.64
CA SER A 22 -4.46 -8.20 2.33
C SER A 22 -5.51 -7.10 2.29
N TYR A 23 -5.10 -5.85 2.56
CA TYR A 23 -5.96 -4.67 2.46
C TYR A 23 -6.53 -4.50 1.06
N LEU A 24 -5.70 -4.59 0.02
CA LEU A 24 -6.14 -4.48 -1.38
C LEU A 24 -7.22 -5.51 -1.70
N LYS A 25 -7.00 -6.79 -1.36
CA LYS A 25 -7.97 -7.86 -1.59
C LYS A 25 -9.29 -7.63 -0.86
N GLN A 26 -9.25 -7.14 0.38
CA GLN A 26 -10.46 -6.82 1.15
C GLN A 26 -11.23 -5.64 0.56
N ASN A 27 -10.53 -4.68 -0.05
CA ASN A 27 -11.13 -3.52 -0.69
C ASN A 27 -11.47 -3.74 -2.18
N GLY A 28 -11.56 -5.00 -2.62
CA GLY A 28 -12.04 -5.36 -3.96
C GLY A 28 -11.00 -5.25 -5.08
N TRP A 29 -9.73 -5.00 -4.76
CA TRP A 29 -8.66 -5.02 -5.75
C TRP A 29 -8.34 -6.46 -6.15
N GLN A 30 -8.12 -6.67 -7.45
CA GLN A 30 -7.84 -7.98 -8.01
C GLN A 30 -6.37 -8.10 -8.42
N PRO A 31 -5.66 -9.16 -8.00
CA PRO A 31 -4.29 -9.40 -8.46
C PRO A 31 -4.29 -9.75 -9.95
N VAL A 32 -3.33 -9.20 -10.68
CA VAL A 32 -3.12 -9.45 -12.12
C VAL A 32 -1.76 -10.07 -12.34
N THR A 33 -1.72 -11.07 -13.23
CA THR A 33 -0.46 -11.70 -13.61
C THR A 33 0.37 -10.72 -14.44
N HIS A 34 1.59 -10.44 -13.98
CA HIS A 34 2.53 -9.57 -14.66
C HIS A 34 3.82 -10.34 -14.98
N PRO A 35 4.45 -10.12 -16.15
CA PRO A 35 5.68 -10.84 -16.53
C PRO A 35 6.86 -10.57 -15.60
N ASN A 36 6.86 -9.42 -14.91
CA ASN A 36 7.87 -9.11 -13.91
C ASN A 36 7.51 -9.73 -12.55
N THR A 37 8.14 -10.85 -12.20
CA THR A 37 7.94 -11.57 -10.92
C THR A 37 8.42 -10.80 -9.68
N ARG A 38 9.16 -9.69 -9.87
CA ARG A 38 9.54 -8.78 -8.78
C ARG A 38 8.42 -7.83 -8.38
N LEU A 39 7.34 -7.77 -9.18
CA LEU A 39 6.23 -6.87 -8.97
C LEU A 39 4.93 -7.66 -8.85
N LEU A 40 4.13 -7.28 -7.87
CA LEU A 40 2.73 -7.67 -7.77
C LEU A 40 1.92 -6.51 -8.34
N VAL A 41 1.04 -6.82 -9.28
CA VAL A 41 0.14 -5.82 -9.87
C VAL A 41 -1.27 -6.11 -9.40
N PHE A 42 -1.96 -5.06 -8.95
CA PHE A 42 -3.36 -5.11 -8.55
C PHE A 42 -4.17 -4.13 -9.38
N GLN A 43 -5.35 -4.54 -9.80
CA GLN A 43 -6.32 -3.70 -10.49
C GLN A 43 -7.48 -3.38 -9.56
N GLY A 44 -7.74 -2.08 -9.40
CA GLY A 44 -8.84 -1.56 -8.61
C GLY A 44 -10.01 -1.13 -9.50
N SER A 45 -10.86 -0.27 -8.95
CA SER A 45 -11.94 0.36 -9.69
C SER A 45 -11.42 1.14 -10.90
N ALA A 46 -12.28 1.33 -11.90
CA ALA A 46 -11.96 2.14 -13.05
C ALA A 46 -11.86 3.63 -12.67
N ASP A 47 -10.91 4.34 -13.28
CA ASP A 47 -10.79 5.79 -13.23
C ASP A 47 -11.88 6.50 -14.06
N ASP A 48 -11.88 7.83 -14.05
CA ASP A 48 -12.84 8.67 -14.79
C ASP A 48 -12.85 8.42 -16.31
N GLN A 49 -11.83 7.78 -16.88
CA GLN A 49 -11.75 7.40 -18.28
C GLN A 49 -12.20 5.96 -18.54
N GLY A 50 -12.57 5.22 -17.49
CA GLY A 50 -13.00 3.83 -17.58
C GLY A 50 -11.84 2.82 -17.57
N ASN A 51 -10.60 3.24 -17.33
CA ASN A 51 -9.47 2.31 -17.24
C ASN A 51 -9.30 1.82 -15.80
N PRO A 52 -9.04 0.53 -15.56
CA PRO A 52 -8.80 0.03 -14.21
C PRO A 52 -7.54 0.67 -13.62
N ILE A 53 -7.63 1.17 -12.40
CA ILE A 53 -6.46 1.73 -11.72
C ILE A 53 -5.50 0.59 -11.39
N GLU A 54 -4.26 0.71 -11.85
CA GLU A 54 -3.22 -0.27 -11.59
C GLU A 54 -2.30 0.18 -10.46
N LEU A 55 -2.14 -0.68 -9.47
CA LEU A 55 -1.27 -0.46 -8.34
C LEU A 55 -0.16 -1.51 -8.32
N LEU A 56 1.08 -1.04 -8.31
CA LEU A 56 2.27 -1.88 -8.31
C LEU A 56 2.85 -1.96 -6.91
N LEU A 57 3.06 -3.18 -6.44
CA LEU A 57 3.76 -3.50 -5.21
C LEU A 57 5.04 -4.27 -5.51
N PRO A 58 6.08 -4.12 -4.69
CA PRO A 58 7.20 -5.05 -4.71
C PRO A 58 6.71 -6.44 -4.29
N SER A 59 7.29 -7.51 -4.85
CA SER A 59 6.93 -8.87 -4.44
C SER A 59 7.62 -9.33 -3.17
N GLN A 60 8.68 -8.63 -2.73
CA GLN A 60 9.42 -8.93 -1.50
C GLN A 60 9.88 -7.63 -0.83
N ASN A 61 9.88 -7.59 0.51
CA ASN A 61 10.33 -6.43 1.28
C ASN A 61 11.85 -6.22 1.22
N THR A 62 12.59 -7.21 0.72
CA THR A 62 14.06 -7.28 0.72
C THR A 62 14.70 -6.56 -0.46
N PHE A 63 13.92 -6.13 -1.47
CA PHE A 63 14.47 -5.36 -2.58
C PHE A 63 14.80 -3.93 -2.15
N GLU A 64 15.88 -3.37 -2.68
CA GLU A 64 16.32 -1.99 -2.38
C GLU A 64 15.22 -0.96 -2.69
N ASP A 65 14.46 -1.17 -3.76
CA ASP A 65 13.36 -0.30 -4.17
C ASP A 65 12.05 -0.52 -3.38
N SER A 66 12.00 -1.50 -2.46
CA SER A 66 10.74 -1.90 -1.81
C SER A 66 10.08 -0.74 -1.09
N SER A 67 10.83 -0.02 -0.25
CA SER A 67 10.32 1.12 0.51
C SER A 67 9.80 2.24 -0.40
N ARG A 68 10.48 2.48 -1.53
CA ARG A 68 10.07 3.48 -2.52
C ARG A 68 8.78 3.08 -3.23
N LEU A 69 8.66 1.82 -3.64
CA LEU A 69 7.45 1.31 -4.29
C LEU A 69 6.27 1.26 -3.32
N LEU A 70 6.50 0.85 -2.08
CA LEU A 70 5.51 0.84 -1.02
C LEU A 70 4.99 2.26 -0.74
N ALA A 71 5.89 3.25 -0.62
CA ALA A 71 5.51 4.65 -0.46
C ALA A 71 4.68 5.16 -1.65
N LYS A 72 5.01 4.76 -2.88
CA LYS A 72 4.19 5.10 -4.06
C LYS A 72 2.80 4.49 -3.99
N ALA A 73 2.69 3.22 -3.61
CA ALA A 73 1.42 2.53 -3.46
C ALA A 73 0.54 3.21 -2.39
N VAL A 74 1.10 3.53 -1.23
CA VAL A 74 0.39 4.24 -0.15
C VAL A 74 -0.10 5.61 -0.61
N ASN A 75 0.74 6.38 -1.30
CA ASN A 75 0.32 7.70 -1.81
C ASN A 75 -0.78 7.59 -2.87
N LEU A 76 -0.73 6.58 -3.72
CA LEU A 76 -1.78 6.33 -4.71
C LEU A 76 -3.10 5.97 -4.03
N LEU A 77 -3.08 5.04 -3.07
CA LEU A 77 -4.27 4.69 -2.29
C LEU A 77 -4.85 5.90 -1.55
N ALA A 78 -3.98 6.71 -0.94
CA ALA A 78 -4.37 7.94 -0.27
C ALA A 78 -5.11 8.90 -1.21
N ALA A 79 -4.62 9.06 -2.44
CA ALA A 79 -5.27 9.88 -3.45
C ALA A 79 -6.62 9.31 -3.90
N ILE A 80 -6.71 8.00 -4.12
CA ILE A 80 -7.94 7.33 -4.57
C ILE A 80 -9.03 7.38 -3.49
N GLU A 81 -8.65 7.10 -2.25
CA GLU A 81 -9.59 7.07 -1.11
C GLU A 81 -9.82 8.45 -0.50
N ASN A 82 -9.17 9.49 -1.03
CA ASN A 82 -9.19 10.86 -0.50
C ASN A 82 -8.83 10.91 1.00
N LYS A 83 -7.79 10.16 1.38
CA LYS A 83 -7.26 10.01 2.74
C LYS A 83 -5.83 10.50 2.82
N SER A 84 -5.33 10.72 4.03
CA SER A 84 -3.91 10.99 4.24
C SER A 84 -3.08 9.70 4.10
N PRO A 85 -1.82 9.75 3.64
CA PRO A 85 -0.94 8.58 3.59
C PRO A 85 -0.82 7.83 4.93
N GLN A 86 -0.81 8.57 6.04
CA GLN A 86 -0.80 7.98 7.39
C GLN A 86 -2.08 7.21 7.73
N GLU A 87 -3.25 7.68 7.29
CA GLU A 87 -4.51 6.96 7.51
C GLU A 87 -4.53 5.63 6.75
N ILE A 88 -3.99 5.60 5.52
CA ILE A 88 -3.85 4.35 4.76
C ILE A 88 -2.92 3.38 5.48
N ILE A 89 -1.78 3.85 6.01
CA ILE A 89 -0.86 3.01 6.80
C ILE A 89 -1.57 2.42 8.02
N ASP A 90 -2.35 3.25 8.72
CA ASP A 90 -3.12 2.81 9.88
C ASP A 90 -4.18 1.75 9.50
N LEU A 91 -4.94 1.96 8.43
CA LEU A 91 -5.93 0.99 7.93
C LEU A 91 -5.30 -0.34 7.52
N VAL A 92 -4.15 -0.28 6.83
CA VAL A 92 -3.42 -1.48 6.40
C VAL A 92 -2.89 -2.26 7.61
N THR A 93 -2.34 -1.57 8.62
CA THR A 93 -1.82 -2.22 9.84
C THR A 93 -2.94 -2.73 10.76
N GLN A 94 -4.10 -2.05 10.81
CA GLN A 94 -5.28 -2.56 11.51
C GLN A 94 -5.86 -3.83 10.87
N THR A 95 -5.78 -3.95 9.55
CA THR A 95 -6.21 -5.15 8.81
C THR A 95 -5.46 -6.42 9.25
N HIS A 96 -4.20 -6.28 9.68
CA HIS A 96 -3.43 -7.39 10.27
C HIS A 96 -3.98 -7.86 11.62
N SER A 97 -4.45 -6.91 12.44
CA SER A 97 -4.87 -7.16 13.82
C SER A 97 -6.18 -7.96 13.92
N ILE A 98 -7.05 -7.87 12.91
CA ILE A 98 -8.34 -8.58 12.89
C ILE A 98 -8.24 -10.06 12.46
N SER A 99 -7.09 -10.49 11.92
CA SER A 99 -6.91 -11.87 11.45
C SER A 99 -6.34 -12.83 12.52
N THR A 100 -6.03 -12.34 13.73
CA THR A 100 -5.41 -13.13 14.81
C THR A 100 -6.40 -13.53 15.94
N VAL A 101 -7.68 -13.15 15.83
CA VAL A 101 -8.73 -13.55 16.78
C VAL A 101 -9.69 -14.57 16.17
N GLY A 102 -9.20 -15.80 15.99
CA GLY A 102 -10.00 -16.88 15.41
C GLY A 102 -9.31 -18.22 15.41
N SER A 103 -9.02 -18.75 16.60
CA SER A 103 -8.71 -20.16 16.84
C SER A 103 -9.21 -20.54 18.22
#